data_AF-A0A3D5UVU5-F1
#
_entry.id   AF-A0A3D5UVU5-F1
#
_cell.length_a   1.000
_cell.length_b   1.000
_cell.length_c   1.000
_cell.angle_alpha   90.00
_cell.angle_beta   90.00
_cell.angle_gamma   90.00
#
_symmetry.space_group_name_H-M   'P 1'
#
loop_
_entity.id
_entity.type
_entity.pdbx_description
1 polymer ?
#
loop_
_entity_poly.entity_id
_entity_poly.type
_entity_poly.pdbx_seq_one_letter_code
_entity_poly.pdbx_strand_id
1 'polypeptide(L)'
;RYYLNGIYFHAVDGDKQKVLRAVATDGHRLAQVDHDLPEGAAGMPGVIVPRKTVVELQKLLEGDGGALSVGVSETKIRFEFGGIVLTSKLIDGTFPDYGRVIPSGNDKMMEVDGKRFAEAVDRVSTISTEKS
;
A
#
# COMPACT_ATOMS: atom_id res chain seq x y z
N ARG A 1 5.12 15.60 5.32
CA ARG A 1 5.95 14.40 5.08
C ARG A 1 5.69 13.90 3.66
N TYR A 2 6.42 14.39 2.66
CA TYR A 2 6.09 14.15 1.25
C TYR A 2 6.21 12.66 0.85
N TYR A 3 7.18 11.94 1.43
CA TYR A 3 7.38 10.49 1.26
C TYR A 3 6.25 9.61 1.82
N LEU A 4 5.28 10.17 2.57
CA LEU A 4 4.07 9.47 3.02
C LEU A 4 2.88 9.65 2.07
N ASN A 5 2.99 10.50 1.05
CA ASN A 5 1.92 10.76 0.08
C ASN A 5 1.89 9.72 -1.06
N GLY A 6 2.18 8.46 -0.74
CA GLY A 6 2.27 7.37 -1.68
C GLY A 6 2.26 6.00 -1.00
N ILE A 7 2.40 4.96 -1.81
CA ILE A 7 2.51 3.58 -1.37
C ILE A 7 3.92 3.09 -1.68
N TYR A 8 4.59 2.56 -0.67
CA TYR A 8 5.91 1.97 -0.80
C TYR A 8 5.79 0.52 -1.27
N PHE A 9 6.34 0.23 -2.45
CA PHE A 9 6.43 -1.11 -3.01
C PHE A 9 7.87 -1.59 -2.97
N HIS A 10 8.10 -2.77 -2.41
CA HIS A 10 9.42 -3.39 -2.40
C HIS A 10 9.33 -4.91 -2.24
N ALA A 11 10.38 -5.61 -2.66
CA ALA A 11 10.55 -7.03 -2.36
C ALA A 11 11.06 -7.21 -0.92
N VAL A 12 10.53 -8.22 -0.22
CA VAL A 12 11.03 -8.67 1.09
C VAL A 12 11.06 -10.19 1.16
N ASP A 13 11.91 -10.72 2.03
CA ASP A 13 11.86 -12.12 2.41
C ASP A 13 10.62 -12.35 3.31
N GLY A 14 9.66 -13.13 2.83
CA GLY A 14 8.54 -13.62 3.63
C GLY A 14 8.87 -14.96 4.30
N ASP A 15 7.91 -15.54 5.02
CA ASP A 15 8.12 -16.76 5.83
C ASP A 15 8.55 -17.99 5.00
N LYS A 16 8.09 -18.09 3.74
CA LYS A 16 8.33 -19.23 2.86
C LYS A 16 8.99 -18.85 1.53
N GLN A 17 8.70 -17.66 1.03
CA GLN A 17 9.20 -17.14 -0.25
C GLN A 17 9.27 -15.63 -0.21
N LYS A 18 9.97 -15.04 -1.18
CA LYS A 18 9.96 -13.59 -1.36
C LYS A 18 8.56 -13.12 -1.72
N VAL A 19 8.18 -11.96 -1.20
CA VAL A 19 6.89 -11.33 -1.45
C VAL A 19 7.10 -9.91 -1.96
N LEU A 20 6.17 -9.46 -2.81
CA LEU A 20 5.97 -8.05 -3.09
C LEU A 20 5.14 -7.45 -1.96
N ARG A 21 5.72 -6.50 -1.23
CA ARG A 21 5.07 -5.81 -0.13
C ARG A 21 4.67 -4.39 -0.54
N ALA A 22 3.45 -4.02 -0.20
CA ALA A 22 2.92 -2.67 -0.31
C ALA A 22 2.66 -2.10 1.10
N VAL A 23 3.20 -0.91 1.39
CA VAL A 23 3.02 -0.22 2.67
C VAL A 23 2.54 1.21 2.47
N ALA A 24 1.52 1.62 3.22
CA ALA A 24 1.04 3.00 3.26
C ALA A 24 0.84 3.44 4.71
N THR A 25 1.25 4.67 5.04
CA THR A 25 1.01 5.28 6.36
C THR A 25 0.88 6.79 6.24
N ASP A 26 0.03 7.39 7.07
CA ASP A 26 -0.09 8.84 7.26
C ASP A 26 0.60 9.32 8.55
N GLY A 27 1.33 8.42 9.23
CA GLY A 27 1.96 8.65 10.52
C GLY A 27 1.05 8.45 11.74
N HIS A 28 -0.25 8.19 11.54
CA HIS A 28 -1.21 7.88 12.61
C HIS A 28 -1.70 6.44 12.50
N ARG A 29 -1.84 5.93 11.28
CA ARG A 29 -2.19 4.54 10.96
C ARG A 29 -1.30 3.99 9.87
N LEU A 30 -1.22 2.67 9.77
CA LEU A 30 -0.42 1.96 8.77
C LEU A 30 -1.22 0.78 8.21
N ALA A 31 -1.10 0.56 6.90
CA ALA A 31 -1.56 -0.64 6.22
C ALA A 31 -0.38 -1.31 5.51
N GLN A 32 -0.31 -2.64 5.61
CA GLN A 32 0.66 -3.49 4.92
C GLN A 32 -0.10 -4.63 4.23
N VAL A 33 0.26 -4.91 2.99
CA VAL A 33 -0.23 -6.06 2.22
C VAL A 33 0.94 -6.74 1.55
N ASP A 34 0.96 -8.07 1.62
CA ASP A 34 1.96 -8.92 0.98
C ASP A 34 1.29 -9.77 -0.11
N HIS A 35 1.98 -9.91 -1.24
CA HIS A 35 1.61 -10.81 -2.33
C HIS A 35 2.82 -11.60 -2.78
N ASP A 36 2.62 -12.80 -3.32
CA ASP A 36 3.70 -13.58 -3.93
C ASP A 36 4.48 -12.74 -4.95
N LEU A 37 5.81 -12.79 -4.84
CA LEU A 37 6.67 -11.97 -5.68
C LEU A 37 6.55 -12.42 -7.15
N PRO A 38 6.14 -11.54 -8.08
CA PRO A 38 6.05 -11.90 -9.49
C PRO A 38 7.42 -12.22 -10.09
N GLU A 39 7.43 -13.05 -11.13
CA GLU A 39 8.64 -13.33 -11.90
C GLU A 39 9.26 -12.02 -12.42
N GLY A 40 10.59 -11.90 -12.31
CA GLY A 40 11.33 -10.69 -12.71
C GLY A 40 11.39 -9.57 -11.66
N ALA A 41 10.63 -9.64 -10.56
CA ALA A 41 10.61 -8.58 -9.54
C ALA A 41 11.67 -8.73 -8.43
N ALA A 42 12.47 -9.81 -8.41
CA ALA A 42 13.40 -10.11 -7.31
C ALA A 42 14.50 -9.08 -7.06
N GLY A 43 14.87 -8.29 -8.07
CA GLY A 43 15.85 -7.21 -7.98
C GLY A 43 15.25 -5.81 -7.99
N MET A 44 13.93 -5.66 -7.84
CA MET A 44 13.29 -4.35 -7.93
C MET A 44 13.79 -3.43 -6.79
N PRO A 45 14.08 -2.14 -7.08
CA PRO A 45 14.32 -1.18 -6.02
C PRO A 45 13.03 -0.97 -5.21
N GLY A 46 13.20 -0.59 -3.95
CA GLY A 46 12.06 -0.06 -3.18
C GLY A 46 11.64 1.29 -3.76
N VAL A 47 10.36 1.44 -4.07
CA VAL A 47 9.84 2.64 -4.75
C VAL A 47 8.57 3.17 -4.08
N ILE A 48 8.43 4.49 -4.02
CA ILE A 48 7.24 5.14 -3.47
C ILE A 48 6.37 5.64 -4.63
N VAL A 49 5.27 4.96 -4.89
CA VAL A 49 4.31 5.30 -5.95
C VAL A 49 3.35 6.39 -5.43
N PRO A 50 3.24 7.55 -6.11
CA PRO A 50 2.39 8.64 -5.63
C PRO A 50 0.91 8.23 -5.50
N ARG A 51 0.22 8.74 -4.48
CA ARG A 51 -1.23 8.49 -4.25
C ARG A 51 -2.07 8.73 -5.51
N LYS A 52 -1.80 9.81 -6.24
CA LYS A 52 -2.54 10.14 -7.48
C LYS A 52 -2.38 9.04 -8.55
N THR A 53 -1.18 8.48 -8.67
CA THR A 53 -0.89 7.38 -9.61
C THR A 53 -1.65 6.12 -9.23
N VAL A 54 -1.68 5.77 -7.93
CA VAL A 54 -2.43 4.61 -7.45
C VAL A 54 -3.93 4.76 -7.72
N VAL A 55 -4.50 5.93 -7.39
CA VAL A 55 -5.93 6.20 -7.62
C VAL A 55 -6.27 6.14 -9.11
N GLU A 56 -5.41 6.66 -9.98
CA GLU A 56 -5.63 6.59 -11.43
C GLU A 56 -5.53 5.16 -11.95
N LEU A 57 -4.51 4.40 -11.50
CA LEU A 57 -4.37 2.99 -11.84
C LEU A 57 -5.61 2.19 -11.42
N GLN A 58 -6.12 2.41 -10.21
CA GLN A 58 -7.32 1.75 -9.71
C GLN A 58 -8.52 1.95 -10.64
N LYS A 59 -8.81 3.20 -11.04
CA LYS A 59 -9.92 3.51 -11.95
C LYS A 59 -9.77 2.86 -13.31
N LEU A 60 -8.54 2.76 -13.82
CA LEU A 60 -8.30 2.15 -15.13
C LEU A 60 -8.39 0.61 -15.07
N LEU A 61 -8.04 0.00 -13.94
CA LEU A 61 -8.15 -1.45 -13.72
C LEU A 61 -9.59 -1.92 -13.48
N GLU A 62 -10.52 -1.02 -13.14
CA GLU A 62 -11.96 -1.33 -13.03
C GLU A 62 -12.59 -1.73 -14.38
N GLY A 63 -11.86 -1.60 -15.51
CA GLY A 63 -12.39 -1.69 -16.87
C GLY A 63 -12.16 -2.97 -17.70
N ASP A 64 -11.18 -3.84 -17.40
CA ASP A 64 -11.04 -5.16 -18.05
C ASP A 64 -9.94 -6.01 -17.37
N GLY A 65 -10.12 -7.33 -17.31
CA GLY A 65 -9.30 -8.29 -16.55
C GLY A 65 -8.03 -8.79 -17.27
N GLY A 66 -7.31 -7.89 -17.94
CA GLY A 66 -6.12 -8.24 -18.72
C GLY A 66 -4.85 -8.39 -17.87
N ALA A 67 -3.81 -9.00 -18.46
CA ALA A 67 -2.49 -9.04 -17.84
C ALA A 67 -1.91 -7.62 -17.71
N LEU A 68 -1.43 -7.29 -16.51
CA LEU A 68 -0.76 -6.03 -16.19
C LEU A 68 0.76 -6.24 -16.27
N SER A 69 1.42 -5.51 -17.18
CA SER A 69 2.88 -5.40 -17.19
C SER A 69 3.32 -4.18 -16.38
N VAL A 70 4.36 -4.36 -15.56
CA VAL A 70 4.90 -3.30 -14.70
C VAL A 70 6.39 -3.14 -14.96
N GLY A 71 6.80 -1.92 -15.31
CA GLY A 71 8.20 -1.54 -15.44
C GLY A 71 8.59 -0.52 -14.37
N VAL A 72 9.71 -0.75 -13.70
CA VAL A 72 10.21 0.13 -12.63
C VAL A 72 11.63 0.57 -12.93
N SER A 73 11.91 1.86 -12.72
CA SER A 73 13.25 2.42 -12.63
C SER A 73 13.40 3.17 -11.30
N GLU A 74 14.57 3.76 -11.05
CA GLU A 74 14.78 4.57 -9.84
C GLU A 74 13.88 5.81 -9.77
N THR A 75 13.42 6.34 -10.91
CA THR A 75 12.69 7.62 -10.97
C THR A 75 11.29 7.52 -11.54
N LYS A 76 10.94 6.38 -12.16
CA LYS A 76 9.65 6.20 -12.83
C LYS A 76 9.09 4.81 -12.63
N ILE A 77 7.78 4.72 -12.71
CA ILE A 77 7.02 3.47 -12.82
C ILE A 77 6.09 3.54 -14.03
N ARG A 78 5.96 2.43 -14.74
CA ARG A 78 5.12 2.27 -15.92
C ARG A 78 4.21 1.06 -15.74
N PHE A 79 2.94 1.25 -16.05
CA PHE A 79 1.89 0.23 -16.05
C PHE A 79 1.33 0.11 -17.47
N GLU A 80 1.25 -1.11 -17.99
CA GLU A 80 0.75 -1.39 -19.34
C GLU A 80 -0.29 -2.53 -19.29
N PHE A 81 -1.49 -2.27 -19.78
CA PHE A 81 -2.61 -3.23 -19.82
C PHE A 81 -3.64 -2.76 -20.85
N GLY A 82 -4.26 -3.68 -21.60
CA GLY A 82 -5.39 -3.35 -22.49
C GLY A 82 -5.11 -2.22 -23.51
N GLY A 83 -3.87 -2.05 -23.98
CA GLY A 83 -3.46 -0.95 -24.86
C GLY A 83 -3.30 0.42 -24.18
N ILE A 84 -3.52 0.50 -22.87
CA ILE A 84 -3.32 1.67 -22.04
C ILE A 84 -1.90 1.65 -21.48
N VAL A 85 -1.26 2.82 -21.45
CA VAL A 85 0.05 3.02 -20.83
C VAL A 85 -0.05 4.16 -19.82
N LEU A 86 0.14 3.85 -18.54
CA LEU A 86 0.25 4.84 -17.46
C LEU A 86 1.70 4.92 -17.00
N THR A 87 2.33 6.09 -17.15
CA THR A 87 3.69 6.35 -16.65
C THR A 87 3.65 7.45 -15.60
N SER A 88 4.34 7.24 -14.48
CA SER A 88 4.44 8.22 -13.41
C SER A 88 5.86 8.39 -12.90
N LYS A 89 6.15 9.56 -12.35
CA LYS A 89 7.33 9.76 -11.50
C LYS A 89 7.13 9.05 -10.17
N LEU A 90 8.21 8.56 -9.60
CA LEU A 90 8.25 8.10 -8.22
C LEU A 90 8.43 9.29 -7.28
N ILE A 91 7.99 9.14 -6.03
CA ILE A 91 8.32 10.10 -4.98
C ILE A 91 9.80 9.91 -4.62
N ASP A 92 10.58 10.98 -4.80
CA ASP A 92 11.97 11.03 -4.38
C ASP A 92 12.05 11.15 -2.85
N GLY A 93 12.66 10.14 -2.22
CA GLY A 93 12.85 10.06 -0.78
C GLY A 93 12.89 8.63 -0.26
N THR A 94 13.46 8.47 0.93
CA THR A 94 13.51 7.20 1.65
C THR A 94 12.20 7.00 2.43
N PHE A 95 11.53 5.87 2.20
CA PHE A 95 10.38 5.50 3.02
C PHE A 95 10.85 5.17 4.45
N PRO A 96 10.12 5.55 5.51
CA PRO A 96 10.55 5.30 6.88
C PRO A 96 10.73 3.80 7.16
N ASP A 97 11.58 3.46 8.13
CA ASP A 97 11.68 2.10 8.69
C ASP A 97 10.39 1.76 9.45
N TYR A 98 9.38 1.33 8.70
CA TYR A 98 8.03 1.08 9.19
C TYR A 98 7.96 -0.19 10.06
N GLY A 99 8.94 -1.09 9.96
CA GLY A 99 8.99 -2.29 10.80
C GLY A 99 9.03 -1.96 12.30
N ARG A 100 9.62 -0.82 12.66
CA ARG A 100 9.74 -0.36 14.05
C ARG A 100 8.40 0.03 14.70
N VAL A 101 7.36 0.31 13.90
CA VAL A 101 6.06 0.75 14.42
C VAL A 101 5.01 -0.37 14.41
N ILE A 102 5.33 -1.55 13.85
CA ILE A 102 4.45 -2.71 13.88
C ILE A 102 4.67 -3.45 15.21
N PRO A 103 3.69 -3.46 16.14
CA PRO A 103 3.86 -4.12 17.42
C PRO A 103 3.87 -5.64 17.27
N SER A 104 4.94 -6.29 17.73
CA SER A 104 5.09 -7.76 17.72
C SER A 104 4.75 -8.42 19.06
N GLY A 105 4.57 -7.64 20.12
CA GLY A 105 4.44 -8.13 21.50
C GLY A 105 3.19 -7.68 22.25
N ASN A 106 2.11 -7.37 21.54
CA ASN A 106 0.85 -7.05 22.20
C ASN A 106 0.32 -8.29 22.95
N ASP A 107 0.06 -8.12 24.25
CA ASP A 107 -0.35 -9.19 25.17
C ASP A 107 -1.88 -9.25 25.38
N LYS A 108 -2.61 -8.26 24.83
CA LYS A 108 -4.07 -8.13 24.97
C LYS A 108 -4.72 -8.34 23.62
N MET A 109 -5.56 -9.38 23.56
CA MET A 109 -6.33 -9.73 22.38
C MET A 109 -7.82 -9.53 22.66
N MET A 110 -8.52 -8.90 21.72
CA MET A 110 -9.96 -8.73 21.75
C MET A 110 -10.51 -9.12 20.38
N GLU A 111 -11.42 -10.08 20.36
CA GLU A 111 -12.11 -10.53 19.15
C GLU A 111 -13.55 -9.99 19.17
N VAL A 112 -13.97 -9.38 18.07
CA VAL A 112 -15.30 -8.80 17.90
C VAL A 112 -15.81 -9.05 16.47
N ASP A 113 -17.13 -9.03 16.29
CA ASP A 113 -17.71 -8.96 14.95
C ASP A 113 -17.38 -7.60 14.33
N GLY A 114 -16.54 -7.61 13.28
CA GLY A 114 -16.01 -6.39 12.69
C GLY A 114 -17.09 -5.46 12.12
N LYS A 115 -18.17 -6.01 11.56
CA LYS A 115 -19.28 -5.21 11.01
C LYS A 115 -20.07 -4.54 12.13
N ARG A 116 -20.51 -5.31 13.13
CA ARG A 116 -21.26 -4.80 14.29
C ARG A 116 -20.46 -3.78 15.08
N PHE A 117 -19.16 -4.01 15.26
CA PHE A 117 -18.28 -3.09 15.96
C PHE A 117 -18.12 -1.78 15.19
N ALA A 118 -17.89 -1.83 13.87
CA ALA A 118 -17.82 -0.63 13.04
C ALA A 118 -19.12 0.20 13.08
N GLU A 119 -20.28 -0.46 12.98
CA GLU A 119 -21.59 0.21 13.10
C GLU A 119 -21.79 0.83 14.49
N ALA A 120 -21.30 0.18 15.56
CA ALA A 120 -21.38 0.72 16.91
C ALA A 120 -20.50 1.97 17.09
N VAL A 121 -19.27 1.94 16.58
CA VAL A 121 -18.33 3.08 16.58
C VAL A 121 -18.91 4.24 15.78
N ASP A 122 -19.49 3.98 14.61
CA ASP A 122 -20.10 5.01 13.75
C ASP A 122 -21.23 5.76 14.49
N ARG A 123 -22.15 5.01 15.13
CA ARG A 123 -23.26 5.59 15.92
C ARG A 123 -22.77 6.52 17.04
N VAL A 124 -21.73 6.13 17.77
CA VAL A 124 -21.23 6.95 18.90
C VAL A 124 -20.31 8.08 18.45
N SER A 125 -19.68 7.97 17.28
CA SER A 125 -18.84 9.05 16.74
C SER A 125 -19.64 10.30 16.38
N THR A 126 -20.93 10.16 16.07
CA THR A 126 -21.85 11.26 15.71
C THR A 126 -21.99 12.33 16.81
N ILE A 127 -21.82 11.94 18.08
CA ILE A 127 -21.89 12.86 19.23
C ILE A 127 -20.52 13.39 19.66
N SER A 128 -19.43 12.96 19.00
CA SER A 128 -18.08 13.44 19.25
C SER A 128 -17.76 14.58 18.28
N THR A 129 -17.62 15.81 18.80
CA THR A 129 -17.39 17.01 18.00
C THR A 129 -15.92 17.29 17.67
N GLU A 130 -14.99 16.49 18.18
CA GLU A 130 -13.55 16.69 17.93
C GLU A 130 -13.03 15.75 16.84
N LYS A 131 -12.32 16.32 15.85
CA LYS A 131 -11.52 15.54 14.92
C LYS A 131 -10.19 15.20 15.60
N SER A 132 -9.99 13.92 15.92
CA SER A 132 -8.68 13.35 16.31
C SER A 132 -7.76 13.21 15.10
#